data_AF-A0A081PX99-F1
#
_entry.id   AF-A0A081PX99-F1
#
_cell.length_a   1.000
_cell.length_b   1.000
_cell.length_c   1.000
_cell.angle_alpha   90.00
_cell.angle_beta   90.00
_cell.angle_gamma   90.00
#
_symmetry.space_group_name_H-M   'P 1'
#
loop_
_entity.id
_entity.type
_entity.pdbx_description
1 polymer ?
#
loop_
_entity_poly.entity_id
_entity_poly.type
_entity_poly.pdbx_seq_one_letter_code
_entity_poly.pdbx_strand_id
1 'polypeptide(L)'
;MDTFLKDFGNELQLIEEKLEILSEWHKSKNHIGATEIAEDCNSVISQLWVKFYKLSEAYKKQEVSHKEFFNANVENLLGELKKYDDECVNRYGKAPDWLLFNFLDQVVKENNLSNGIIHKTASTWTYLRDLVIDDLEKRGLLK
;
A
#
# COMPACT_ATOMS: atom_id res chain seq x y z
N MET A 1 8.12 1.62 5.37
CA MET A 1 8.17 3.10 5.23
C MET A 1 8.22 3.78 6.59
N ASP A 2 7.30 3.46 7.51
CA ASP A 2 7.21 4.19 8.79
C ASP A 2 8.44 4.04 9.70
N THR A 3 9.02 2.84 9.81
CA THR A 3 10.27 2.63 10.56
C THR A 3 11.41 3.45 9.97
N PHE A 4 11.57 3.45 8.65
CA PHE A 4 12.58 4.26 7.95
C PHE A 4 12.37 5.76 8.20
N LEU A 5 11.14 6.26 8.10
CA LEU A 5 10.83 7.67 8.37
C LEU A 5 11.16 8.07 9.81
N LYS A 6 10.90 7.17 10.77
CA LYS A 6 11.22 7.39 12.18
C LYS A 6 12.73 7.44 12.42
N ASP A 7 13.47 6.47 11.88
CA ASP A 7 14.91 6.38 12.06
C ASP A 7 15.60 7.59 11.40
N PHE A 8 15.21 7.92 10.17
CA PHE A 8 15.70 9.11 9.47
C PHE A 8 15.37 10.41 10.21
N GLY A 9 14.16 10.53 10.78
CA GLY A 9 13.78 11.69 11.58
C GLY A 9 14.66 11.88 12.82
N ASN A 10 15.05 10.80 13.49
CA ASN A 10 15.97 10.85 14.63
C ASN A 10 17.37 11.29 14.20
N GLU A 11 17.87 10.77 13.08
CA GLU A 11 19.17 11.18 12.51
C GLU A 11 19.17 12.66 12.12
N LEU A 12 18.07 13.13 11.53
CA LEU A 12 17.90 14.53 11.14
C LEU A 12 17.92 15.46 12.36
N GLN A 13 17.18 15.12 13.42
CA GLN A 13 17.19 15.89 14.67
C GLN A 13 18.61 16.00 15.25
N LEU A 14 19.38 14.91 15.23
CA LEU A 14 20.77 14.91 15.70
C LEU A 14 21.66 15.85 14.86
N ILE A 15 21.42 15.96 13.56
CA ILE A 15 22.14 16.88 12.67
C ILE A 15 21.75 18.34 12.97
N GLU A 16 20.45 18.61 13.13
CA GLU A 16 19.94 19.95 13.46
C GLU A 16 20.53 20.44 14.81
N GLU A 17 20.54 19.58 15.84
CA GLU A 17 21.16 19.87 17.14
C GLU A 17 22.66 20.16 17.02
N LYS A 18 23.39 19.43 16.17
CA LYS A 18 24.83 19.67 15.95
C LYS A 18 25.10 20.98 15.20
N LEU A 19 24.26 21.33 14.23
CA LEU A 19 24.37 22.59 13.49
C LEU A 19 24.06 23.79 14.39
N GLU A 20 23.11 23.65 15.30
CA GLU A 20 22.80 24.66 16.32
C GLU A 20 24.01 24.90 17.24
N ILE A 21 24.60 23.82 17.78
CA ILE A 21 25.81 23.91 18.62
C ILE A 21 26.97 24.58 17.85
N LEU A 22 27.13 24.22 16.56
CA LEU A 22 28.17 24.80 15.72
C LEU A 22 27.94 26.30 15.45
N SER A 23 26.70 26.70 15.20
CA SER A 23 26.30 28.09 15.04
C SER A 23 26.65 28.92 16.28
N GLU A 24 26.22 28.45 17.45
CA GLU A 24 26.49 29.11 18.74
C GLU A 24 27.98 29.16 19.07
N TRP A 25 28.74 28.12 18.70
CA TRP A 25 30.19 28.13 18.82
C TRP A 25 30.82 29.22 17.93
N HIS A 26 30.44 29.33 16.66
CA HIS A 26 30.92 30.37 15.76
C HIS A 26 30.56 31.78 16.23
N LYS A 27 29.35 31.94 16.77
CA LYS A 27 28.84 33.19 17.32
C LYS A 27 29.66 33.64 18.53
N SER A 28 30.01 32.71 19.43
CA SER A 28 30.90 32.99 20.57
C SER A 28 32.31 33.47 20.16
N LYS A 29 32.73 33.16 18.92
CA LYS A 29 34.00 33.58 18.32
C LYS A 29 33.89 34.82 17.43
N ASN A 30 32.71 35.44 17.34
CA ASN A 30 32.43 36.54 16.41
C ASN A 30 32.65 36.17 14.93
N HIS A 31 32.52 34.89 14.57
CA HIS A 31 32.63 34.43 13.19
C HIS A 31 31.28 34.53 12.47
N ILE A 32 30.82 35.75 12.20
CA ILE A 32 29.46 36.03 11.69
C ILE A 32 29.11 35.20 10.46
N GLY A 33 29.98 35.18 9.43
CA GLY A 33 29.69 34.42 8.21
C GLY A 33 29.62 32.91 8.42
N ALA A 34 30.34 32.35 9.40
CA ALA A 34 30.26 30.93 9.70
C ALA A 34 29.00 30.57 10.50
N THR A 35 28.54 31.48 11.37
CA THR A 35 27.24 31.39 12.04
C THR A 35 26.10 31.38 11.01
N GLU A 36 26.09 32.35 10.10
CA GLU A 36 25.07 32.45 9.05
C GLU A 36 25.01 31.17 8.19
N ILE A 37 26.17 30.63 7.78
CA ILE A 37 26.22 29.37 7.02
C ILE A 37 25.62 28.21 7.81
N ALA A 38 25.93 28.08 9.11
CA ALA A 38 25.39 27.00 9.93
C ALA A 38 23.87 27.10 10.11
N GLU A 39 23.36 28.32 10.34
CA GLU A 39 21.92 28.61 10.46
C GLU A 39 21.19 28.36 9.13
N ASP A 40 21.77 28.78 8.00
CA ASP A 40 21.23 28.53 6.67
C ASP A 40 21.17 27.04 6.36
N CYS A 41 22.24 26.29 6.66
CA CYS A 41 22.25 24.83 6.51
C CYS A 41 21.15 24.18 7.34
N ASN A 42 20.97 24.60 8.59
CA ASN A 42 19.93 24.07 9.47
C ASN A 42 18.54 24.32 8.87
N SER A 43 18.27 25.57 8.47
CA SER A 43 17.01 25.97 7.82
C SER A 43 16.71 25.17 6.54
N VAL A 44 17.71 24.97 5.68
CA VAL A 44 17.56 24.21 4.43
C VAL A 44 17.25 22.74 4.73
N ILE A 45 17.94 22.13 5.69
CA ILE A 45 17.71 20.72 6.10
C ILE A 45 16.29 20.54 6.63
N SER A 46 15.84 21.39 7.55
CA SER A 46 14.48 21.32 8.10
C SER A 46 13.42 21.48 7.00
N GLN A 47 13.62 22.41 6.06
CA GLN A 47 12.71 22.60 4.93
C GLN A 47 12.67 21.38 3.97
N LEU A 48 13.83 20.78 3.68
CA LEU A 48 13.91 19.58 2.86
C LEU A 48 13.17 18.42 3.53
N TRP A 49 13.32 18.26 4.85
CA TRP A 49 12.61 17.24 5.60
C TRP A 49 11.09 17.41 5.53
N VAL A 50 10.58 18.62 5.73
CA VAL A 50 9.14 18.91 5.60
C VAL A 50 8.61 18.57 4.20
N LYS A 51 9.37 18.91 3.15
CA LYS A 51 8.99 18.58 1.76
C LYS A 51 8.98 17.07 1.52
N PHE A 52 10.01 16.37 2.00
CA PHE A 52 10.10 14.92 1.90
C PHE A 52 8.96 14.22 2.66
N TYR A 53 8.64 14.66 3.87
CA TYR A 53 7.52 14.12 4.65
C TYR A 53 6.19 14.28 3.91
N LYS A 54 5.91 15.47 3.37
CA LYS A 54 4.71 15.71 2.54
C LYS A 54 4.65 14.81 1.32
N LEU A 55 5.79 14.61 0.65
CA LEU A 55 5.90 13.69 -0.49
C LEU A 55 5.58 12.25 -0.06
N SER A 56 6.14 11.80 1.07
CA SER A 56 5.89 10.46 1.60
C SER A 56 4.41 10.22 1.93
N GLU A 57 3.72 11.22 2.49
CA GLU A 57 2.29 11.14 2.78
C GLU A 57 1.43 11.12 1.50
N ALA A 58 1.83 11.88 0.47
CA ALA A 58 1.17 11.82 -0.83
C ALA A 58 1.32 10.43 -1.48
N TYR A 59 2.51 9.84 -1.41
CA TYR A 59 2.76 8.48 -1.90
C TYR A 59 1.92 7.44 -1.16
N LYS A 60 1.87 7.47 0.18
CA LYS A 60 1.03 6.56 0.97
C LYS A 60 -0.44 6.64 0.56
N LYS A 61 -0.98 7.86 0.40
CA LYS A 61 -2.37 8.06 -0.05
C LYS A 61 -2.62 7.51 -1.44
N GLN A 62 -1.65 7.68 -2.35
CA GLN A 62 -1.75 7.15 -3.70
C GLN A 62 -1.72 5.61 -3.71
N GLU A 63 -0.84 4.98 -2.91
CA GLU A 63 -0.79 3.52 -2.75
C GLU A 63 -2.10 2.95 -2.17
N VAL A 64 -2.64 3.57 -1.12
CA VAL A 64 -3.94 3.18 -0.54
C VAL A 64 -5.05 3.29 -1.59
N SER A 65 -5.09 4.38 -2.35
CA SER A 65 -6.07 4.56 -3.43
C SER A 65 -5.96 3.48 -4.51
N HIS A 66 -4.75 3.07 -4.88
CA HIS A 66 -4.56 1.99 -5.85
C HIS A 66 -5.06 0.64 -5.32
N LYS A 67 -4.82 0.33 -4.04
CA LYS A 67 -5.29 -0.90 -3.40
C LYS A 67 -6.81 -0.92 -3.26
N GLU A 68 -7.41 0.19 -2.85
CA GLU A 68 -8.87 0.33 -2.74
C GLU A 68 -9.54 0.22 -4.12
N PHE A 69 -8.99 0.89 -5.13
CA PHE A 69 -9.48 0.79 -6.51
C PHE A 69 -9.38 -0.63 -7.06
N PHE A 70 -8.25 -1.31 -6.82
CA PHE A 70 -8.08 -2.71 -7.17
C PHE A 70 -9.13 -3.60 -6.51
N ASN A 71 -9.31 -3.49 -5.19
CA ASN A 71 -10.28 -4.28 -4.44
C ASN A 71 -11.71 -4.05 -4.94
N ALA A 72 -12.10 -2.78 -5.15
CA ALA A 72 -13.43 -2.44 -5.66
C ALA A 72 -13.71 -3.06 -7.05
N ASN A 73 -12.70 -3.08 -7.93
CA ASN A 73 -12.84 -3.69 -9.25
C ASN A 73 -12.97 -5.22 -9.17
N VAL A 74 -12.17 -5.87 -8.33
CA VAL A 74 -12.25 -7.33 -8.13
C VAL A 74 -13.59 -7.73 -7.51
N GLU A 75 -14.06 -6.99 -6.51
CA GLU A 75 -15.37 -7.21 -5.89
C GLU A 75 -16.52 -7.05 -6.90
N ASN A 76 -16.48 -6.00 -7.72
CA ASN A 76 -17.50 -5.75 -8.73
C ASN A 76 -17.54 -6.88 -9.79
N LEU A 77 -16.39 -7.24 -10.36
CA LEU A 77 -16.29 -8.30 -11.38
C LEU A 77 -16.77 -9.66 -10.86
N LEU A 78 -16.29 -10.07 -9.68
CA LEU A 78 -16.68 -11.35 -9.10
C LEU A 78 -18.13 -11.35 -8.61
N GLY A 79 -18.64 -10.20 -8.16
CA GLY A 79 -20.04 -10.01 -7.79
C GLY A 79 -20.98 -10.16 -8.98
N GLU A 80 -20.69 -9.52 -10.11
CA GLU A 80 -21.50 -9.64 -11.33
C GLU A 80 -21.49 -11.08 -11.89
N LEU A 81 -20.33 -11.76 -11.85
CA LEU A 81 -20.22 -13.17 -12.23
C LEU A 81 -21.10 -14.08 -11.36
N LYS A 82 -21.06 -13.88 -10.03
CA LYS A 82 -21.90 -14.64 -9.11
C LYS A 82 -23.40 -14.36 -9.34
N LYS A 83 -23.76 -13.10 -9.55
CA LYS A 83 -25.15 -12.70 -9.77
C LYS A 83 -25.73 -13.35 -11.01
N TYR A 84 -24.96 -13.39 -12.11
CA TYR A 84 -25.36 -14.10 -13.33
C TYR A 84 -25.60 -15.59 -13.07
N ASP A 85 -24.71 -16.23 -12.32
CA ASP A 85 -24.86 -17.64 -11.97
C ASP A 85 -26.12 -17.89 -11.11
N ASP A 86 -26.34 -17.06 -10.09
CA ASP A 86 -27.51 -17.14 -9.20
C ASP A 86 -28.82 -16.91 -9.98
N GLU A 87 -28.86 -15.96 -10.93
CA GLU A 87 -30.00 -15.74 -11.84
C GLU A 87 -30.30 -16.98 -12.70
N CYS A 88 -29.26 -17.63 -13.22
CA CYS A 88 -29.41 -18.87 -13.99
C CYS A 88 -29.91 -20.02 -13.11
N VAL A 89 -29.37 -20.21 -11.91
CA VAL A 89 -29.84 -21.23 -10.96
C VAL A 89 -31.32 -21.03 -10.63
N ASN A 90 -31.72 -19.78 -10.35
CA ASN A 90 -33.11 -19.43 -10.05
C ASN A 90 -34.05 -19.73 -11.23
N ARG A 91 -33.60 -19.52 -12.47
CA ARG A 91 -34.39 -19.77 -13.67
C ARG A 91 -34.55 -21.27 -13.99
N TYR A 92 -33.51 -22.07 -13.76
CA TYR A 92 -33.48 -23.47 -14.18
C TYR A 92 -33.70 -24.48 -13.03
N GLY A 93 -33.81 -24.00 -11.79
CA GLY A 93 -34.09 -24.84 -10.61
C GLY A 93 -32.96 -25.78 -10.19
N LYS A 94 -31.83 -25.78 -10.91
CA LYS A 94 -30.59 -26.48 -10.56
C LYS A 94 -29.41 -25.58 -10.86
N ALA A 95 -28.35 -25.70 -10.08
CA ALA A 95 -27.05 -25.12 -10.40
C ALA A 95 -26.42 -25.93 -11.54
N PRO A 96 -26.37 -25.43 -12.78
CA PRO A 96 -25.70 -26.13 -13.87
C PRO A 96 -24.19 -26.03 -13.69
N ASP A 97 -23.48 -27.13 -13.93
CA ASP A 97 -22.03 -27.25 -13.72
C ASP A 97 -21.20 -26.47 -14.76
N TRP A 98 -21.84 -25.99 -15.83
CA TRP A 98 -21.23 -25.15 -16.87
C TRP A 98 -21.26 -23.66 -16.53
N LEU A 99 -21.90 -23.27 -15.42
CA LEU A 99 -21.85 -21.90 -14.93
C LEU A 99 -20.47 -21.60 -14.34
N LEU A 100 -19.90 -20.46 -14.73
CA LEU A 100 -18.47 -20.19 -14.54
C LEU A 100 -18.08 -20.14 -13.06
N PHE A 101 -18.88 -19.50 -12.21
CA PHE A 101 -18.58 -19.41 -10.77
C PHE A 101 -18.74 -20.78 -10.09
N ASN A 102 -19.73 -21.57 -10.49
CA ASN A 102 -19.91 -22.94 -10.00
C ASN A 102 -18.74 -23.85 -10.38
N PHE A 103 -18.29 -23.78 -11.63
CA PHE A 103 -17.12 -24.52 -12.10
C PHE A 103 -15.86 -24.13 -11.32
N LEU A 104 -15.63 -22.82 -11.13
CA LEU A 104 -14.50 -22.31 -10.38
C LEU A 104 -14.53 -22.75 -8.91
N ASP A 105 -15.69 -22.71 -8.26
CA ASP A 105 -15.84 -23.22 -6.89
C ASP A 105 -15.50 -24.72 -6.78
N GLN A 106 -15.96 -25.52 -7.75
CA GLN A 106 -15.66 -26.94 -7.78
C GLN A 106 -14.16 -27.17 -7.89
N VAL A 107 -13.49 -26.51 -8.86
CA VAL A 107 -12.03 -26.62 -9.04
C VAL A 107 -11.27 -26.20 -7.79
N VAL A 108 -11.67 -25.09 -7.15
CA VAL A 108 -11.04 -24.60 -5.92
C VAL A 108 -11.12 -25.63 -4.79
N LYS A 109 -12.27 -26.31 -4.65
CA LYS A 109 -12.47 -27.35 -3.63
C LYS A 109 -11.71 -28.63 -3.93
N GLU A 110 -11.83 -29.15 -5.15
CA GLU A 110 -11.20 -30.41 -5.56
C GLU A 110 -9.68 -30.37 -5.48
N ASN A 111 -9.09 -29.18 -5.67
CA ASN A 111 -7.64 -28.98 -5.62
C ASN A 111 -7.14 -28.41 -4.29
N ASN A 112 -8.00 -28.30 -3.27
CA ASN A 112 -7.66 -27.75 -1.96
C ASN A 112 -7.02 -26.35 -2.02
N LEU A 113 -7.54 -25.49 -2.89
CA LEU A 113 -7.03 -24.14 -3.16
C LEU A 113 -7.70 -23.06 -2.30
N SER A 114 -8.63 -23.45 -1.43
CA SER A 114 -9.42 -22.52 -0.62
C SER A 114 -8.69 -21.97 0.61
N ASN A 115 -7.44 -22.40 0.88
CA ASN A 115 -6.68 -22.03 2.08
C ASN A 115 -7.48 -22.20 3.39
N GLY A 116 -8.30 -23.27 3.48
CA GLY A 116 -9.13 -23.57 4.65
C GLY A 116 -10.45 -22.79 4.73
N ILE A 117 -10.79 -21.97 3.73
CA ILE A 117 -12.09 -21.29 3.65
C ILE A 117 -13.17 -22.28 3.19
N ILE A 118 -14.21 -22.43 4.01
CA ILE A 118 -15.31 -23.40 3.77
C ILE A 118 -16.46 -22.77 2.97
N HIS A 119 -16.65 -21.46 3.07
CA HIS A 119 -17.77 -20.77 2.43
C HIS A 119 -17.54 -20.61 0.92
N LYS A 120 -18.40 -21.26 0.11
CA LYS A 120 -18.35 -21.35 -1.37
C LYS A 120 -17.93 -20.06 -2.08
N THR A 121 -18.63 -18.96 -1.76
CA THR A 121 -18.39 -17.68 -2.42
C THR A 121 -17.08 -17.06 -1.96
N ALA A 122 -16.76 -17.21 -0.67
CA ALA A 122 -15.55 -16.62 -0.10
C ALA A 122 -14.30 -17.37 -0.55
N SER A 123 -14.34 -18.70 -0.64
CA SER A 123 -13.21 -19.52 -1.11
C SER A 123 -12.82 -19.19 -2.54
N THR A 124 -13.83 -19.13 -3.44
CA THR A 124 -13.62 -18.81 -4.86
C THR A 124 -13.13 -17.37 -5.02
N TRP A 125 -13.72 -16.44 -4.26
CA TRP A 125 -13.32 -15.04 -4.29
C TRP A 125 -11.88 -14.82 -3.80
N THR A 126 -11.52 -15.40 -2.65
CA THR A 126 -10.18 -15.29 -2.09
C THR A 126 -9.15 -15.88 -3.04
N TYR A 127 -9.39 -17.08 -3.56
CA TYR A 127 -8.46 -17.72 -4.49
C TYR A 127 -8.21 -16.89 -5.76
N LEU A 128 -9.27 -16.40 -6.41
CA LEU A 128 -9.14 -15.60 -7.62
C LEU A 128 -8.48 -14.25 -7.34
N ARG A 129 -8.83 -13.60 -6.23
CA ARG A 129 -8.20 -12.34 -5.82
C ARG A 129 -6.71 -12.54 -5.58
N ASP A 130 -6.33 -13.59 -4.86
CA ASP A 130 -4.94 -13.86 -4.52
C ASP A 130 -4.12 -14.18 -5.79
N LEU A 131 -4.67 -14.90 -6.78
CA LEU A 131 -4.02 -15.08 -8.10
C LEU A 131 -3.74 -13.75 -8.82
N VAL A 132 -4.68 -12.81 -8.76
CA VAL A 132 -4.51 -11.50 -9.39
C VAL A 132 -3.50 -10.66 -8.62
N ILE A 133 -3.52 -10.69 -7.28
CA ILE A 133 -2.51 -10.05 -6.43
C ILE A 133 -1.12 -10.60 -6.78
N ASP A 134 -0.95 -11.92 -6.82
CA ASP A 134 0.32 -12.58 -7.15
C ASP A 134 0.87 -12.17 -8.53
N ASP A 135 0.00 -12.09 -9.55
CA ASP A 135 0.42 -11.63 -10.90
C ASP A 135 0.84 -10.16 -10.89
N LEU A 136 0.09 -9.30 -10.19
CA LEU A 136 0.41 -7.88 -10.10
C LEU A 136 1.71 -7.63 -9.31
N GLU A 137 1.95 -8.37 -8.23
CA GLU A 137 3.20 -8.32 -7.46
C GLU A 137 4.39 -8.79 -8.29
N LYS A 138 4.25 -9.92 -9.03
CA LYS A 138 5.29 -10.41 -9.95
C LYS A 138 5.66 -9.40 -11.04
N ARG A 139 4.71 -8.58 -11.47
CA ARG A 139 4.90 -7.51 -12.46
C ARG A 139 5.35 -6.18 -11.84
N GLY A 140 5.44 -6.09 -10.51
CA GLY A 140 5.78 -4.85 -9.80
C GLY A 140 4.70 -3.77 -9.87
N LEU A 141 3.46 -4.15 -10.18
CA LEU A 141 2.30 -3.25 -10.31
C LEU A 141 1.52 -3.08 -9.00
N LEU A 142 1.67 -4.04 -8.09
CA LEU A 142 1.18 -4.00 -6.72
C LEU A 142 2.38 -4.23 -5.78
N LYS A 143 2.43 -3.51 -4.65
CA LYS A 143 3.51 -3.58 -3.66
C LYS A 143 2.95 -3.78 -2.26
#